data_AF-A0A7V3FZZ8-F1
#
_entry.id   AF-A0A7V3FZZ8-F1
#
_cell.length_a   1.000
_cell.length_b   1.000
_cell.length_c   1.000
_cell.angle_alpha   90.00
_cell.angle_beta   90.00
_cell.angle_gamma   90.00
#
_symmetry.space_group_name_H-M   'P 1'
#
loop_
_entity.id
_entity.type
_entity.pdbx_description
1 polymer ?
#
loop_
_entity_poly.entity_id
_entity_poly.type
_entity_poly.pdbx_seq_one_letter_code
_entity_poly.pdbx_strand_id
1 'polypeptide(L)'
;MEGERESRMSQDEGFLRAIIDNPDDDTPRLIYADWLEEQGQPRGEFIRLQVRRAALAAGDPARAEMELRERQLLAEHEQRWLRPLRPWVREWQFHRGFVERVRIPAEWAVGAGRGVFQRTPVRHARFNEATYLIGDLAALPGLAWLRSLDLGHNLLTAGHLEPLTRSPYLARLETL
;
A
#
# COMPACT_ATOMS: atom_id res chain seq x y z
N MET A 1 4.19 32.59 -5.37
CA MET A 1 3.19 31.55 -5.06
C MET A 1 3.44 30.20 -5.77
N GLU A 2 4.45 30.06 -6.64
CA GLU A 2 4.88 28.74 -7.16
C GLU A 2 5.89 28.03 -6.25
N GLY A 3 6.90 28.74 -5.72
CA GLY A 3 7.91 28.14 -4.85
C GLY A 3 7.38 27.49 -3.57
N GLU A 4 6.30 28.01 -2.97
CA GLU A 4 5.66 27.40 -1.79
C GLU A 4 4.86 26.14 -2.13
N ARG A 5 4.37 26.00 -3.36
CA ARG A 5 3.70 24.78 -3.82
C ARG A 5 4.72 23.70 -4.14
N GLU A 6 5.82 24.06 -4.79
CA GLU A 6 6.93 23.16 -5.09
C GLU A 6 7.61 22.65 -3.81
N SER A 7 7.85 23.53 -2.83
CA SER A 7 8.39 23.12 -1.52
C SER A 7 7.49 22.12 -0.81
N ARG A 8 6.16 22.29 -0.88
CA ARG A 8 5.20 21.35 -0.27
C ARG A 8 5.14 20.01 -1.01
N MET A 9 5.21 20.02 -2.35
CA MET A 9 5.30 18.79 -3.13
C MET A 9 6.55 18.00 -2.78
N SER A 10 7.70 18.68 -2.66
CA SER A 10 8.94 18.04 -2.25
C SER A 10 8.89 17.45 -0.84
N GLN A 11 8.22 18.13 0.10
CA GLN A 11 7.99 17.61 1.45
C GLN A 11 7.07 16.39 1.44
N ASP A 12 5.94 16.45 0.72
CA ASP A 12 5.00 15.33 0.55
C ASP A 12 5.71 14.08 0.01
N GLU A 13 6.51 14.24 -1.05
CA GLU A 13 7.32 13.15 -1.61
C GLU A 13 8.32 12.59 -0.58
N GLY A 14 8.96 13.45 0.22
CA GLY A 14 9.86 13.05 1.29
C GLY A 14 9.18 12.20 2.37
N PHE A 15 7.99 12.61 2.82
CA PHE A 15 7.20 11.83 3.79
C PHE A 15 6.76 10.48 3.21
N LEU A 16 6.22 10.48 1.99
CA LEU A 16 5.79 9.25 1.32
C LEU A 16 6.96 8.28 1.15
N ARG A 17 8.15 8.79 0.80
CA ARG A 17 9.36 7.97 0.68
C ARG A 17 9.74 7.33 2.01
N ALA A 18 9.76 8.11 3.10
CA ALA A 18 10.07 7.59 4.43
C ALA A 18 9.11 6.47 4.87
N ILE A 19 7.82 6.58 4.54
CA ILE A 19 6.79 5.58 4.83
C ILE A 19 6.98 4.31 3.96
N ILE A 20 7.32 4.47 2.68
CA ILE A 20 7.57 3.33 1.76
C ILE A 20 8.85 2.58 2.15
N ASP A 21 9.87 3.30 2.62
CA ASP A 21 11.15 2.70 3.03
C ASP A 21 11.07 2.06 4.42
N ASN A 22 10.15 2.51 5.30
CA ASN A 22 9.94 1.95 6.64
C ASN A 22 8.46 1.60 6.91
N PRO A 23 7.84 0.70 6.14
CA PRO A 23 6.41 0.45 6.20
C PRO A 23 5.96 -0.29 7.48
N ASP A 24 6.86 -0.83 8.28
CA ASP A 24 6.53 -1.42 9.59
C ASP A 24 6.49 -0.39 10.73
N ASP A 25 7.06 0.80 10.52
CA ASP A 25 7.13 1.88 11.52
C ASP A 25 5.95 2.85 11.32
N ASP A 26 5.21 3.10 12.40
CA ASP A 26 4.11 4.06 12.40
C ASP A 26 4.61 5.51 12.60
N THR A 27 5.85 5.70 13.03
CA THR A 27 6.42 7.04 13.29
C THR A 27 6.40 7.94 12.05
N PRO A 28 6.89 7.51 10.86
CA PRO A 28 6.79 8.35 9.66
C PRO A 28 5.35 8.63 9.23
N ARG A 29 4.43 7.69 9.49
CA ARG A 29 3.00 7.87 9.19
C ARG A 29 2.38 8.94 10.08
N LEU A 30 2.69 8.92 11.38
CA LEU A 30 2.16 9.88 12.35
C LEU A 30 2.72 11.28 12.10
N ILE A 31 4.01 11.42 11.80
CA ILE A 31 4.61 12.70 11.41
C ILE A 31 3.95 13.26 10.14
N TYR A 32 3.71 12.40 9.15
CA TYR A 32 3.00 12.82 7.94
C TYR A 32 1.54 13.21 8.24
N ALA A 33 0.89 12.55 9.20
CA ALA A 33 -0.45 12.89 9.64
C ALA A 33 -0.50 14.29 10.30
N ASP A 34 0.48 14.63 11.16
CA ASP A 34 0.63 15.97 11.72
C ASP A 34 0.71 17.02 10.60
N TRP A 35 1.62 16.82 9.64
CA TRP A 35 1.78 17.74 8.51
C TRP A 35 0.51 17.86 7.67
N LEU A 36 -0.18 16.75 7.37
CA LEU A 36 -1.44 16.77 6.62
C LEU A 36 -2.54 17.56 7.36
N GLU A 37 -2.66 17.39 8.67
CA GLU A 37 -3.63 18.11 9.51
C GLU A 37 -3.35 19.62 9.53
N GLU A 38 -2.08 20.04 9.63
CA GLU A 38 -1.68 21.44 9.50
C GLU A 38 -2.06 22.05 8.14
N GLN A 39 -2.06 21.23 7.08
CA GLN A 39 -2.52 21.63 5.74
C GLN A 39 -4.05 21.50 5.57
N GLY A 40 -4.80 21.15 6.62
CA GLY A 40 -6.25 20.93 6.57
C GLY A 40 -6.66 19.72 5.73
N GLN A 41 -5.77 18.74 5.55
CA GLN A 41 -6.05 17.55 4.75
C GLN A 41 -6.66 16.45 5.63
N PRO A 42 -7.85 15.92 5.28
CA PRO A 42 -8.56 14.91 6.08
C PRO A 42 -7.83 13.56 6.17
N ARG A 43 -6.81 13.35 5.34
CA ARG A 43 -6.02 12.11 5.34
C ARG A 43 -5.18 11.97 6.62
N GLY A 44 -4.80 13.07 7.28
CA GLY A 44 -4.06 13.00 8.54
C GLY A 44 -4.89 12.33 9.65
N GLU A 45 -6.13 12.76 9.84
CA GLU A 45 -7.08 12.13 10.76
C GLU A 45 -7.25 10.63 10.44
N PHE A 46 -7.42 10.30 9.16
CA PHE A 46 -7.57 8.92 8.70
C PHE A 46 -6.36 8.03 9.04
N ILE A 47 -5.13 8.54 8.86
CA ILE A 47 -3.90 7.82 9.24
C ILE A 47 -3.91 7.54 10.74
N ARG A 48 -4.17 8.54 11.58
CA ARG A 48 -4.17 8.37 13.05
C ARG A 48 -5.20 7.37 13.51
N LEU A 49 -6.42 7.45 12.97
CA LEU A 49 -7.51 6.52 13.30
C LEU A 49 -7.08 5.08 13.03
N GLN A 50 -6.54 4.81 11.84
CA GLN A 50 -6.14 3.45 11.47
C GLN A 50 -4.91 2.96 12.24
N VAL A 51 -3.92 3.82 12.51
CA VAL A 51 -2.76 3.47 13.35
C VAL A 51 -3.21 3.14 14.77
N ARG A 52 -4.06 3.98 15.38
CA ARG A 52 -4.60 3.74 16.72
C ARG A 52 -5.43 2.46 16.77
N ARG A 53 -6.30 2.23 15.78
CA ARG A 53 -7.13 1.02 15.71
C ARG A 53 -6.29 -0.24 15.55
N ALA A 54 -5.17 -0.18 14.83
CA ALA A 54 -4.27 -1.32 14.67
C ALA A 54 -3.62 -1.78 16.00
N ALA A 55 -3.48 -0.87 16.98
CA ALA A 55 -2.97 -1.20 18.30
C ALA A 55 -4.03 -1.76 19.28
N LEU A 56 -5.33 -1.66 18.94
CA LEU A 56 -6.42 -2.14 19.79
C LEU A 56 -6.71 -3.64 19.58
N ALA A 57 -7.03 -4.35 20.66
CA ALA A 57 -7.50 -5.72 20.59
C ALA A 57 -8.82 -5.84 19.79
N ALA A 58 -9.04 -6.95 19.09
CA ALA A 58 -10.17 -7.10 18.17
C ALA A 58 -11.57 -6.88 18.80
N GLY A 59 -11.72 -7.12 20.10
CA GLY A 59 -12.97 -6.93 20.85
C GLY A 59 -13.09 -5.58 21.58
N ASP A 60 -12.17 -4.64 21.38
CA ASP A 60 -12.20 -3.34 22.06
C ASP A 60 -13.40 -2.49 21.58
N PRO A 61 -14.28 -2.03 22.49
CA PRO A 61 -15.45 -1.23 22.13
C PRO A 61 -15.13 0.06 21.35
N ALA A 62 -13.95 0.65 21.57
CA ALA A 62 -13.52 1.88 20.90
C ALA A 62 -13.31 1.67 19.39
N ARG A 63 -13.15 0.42 18.93
CA ARG A 63 -12.99 0.11 17.50
C ARG A 63 -14.24 0.45 16.70
N ALA A 64 -15.43 0.25 17.25
CA ALA A 64 -16.68 0.46 16.51
C ALA A 64 -16.85 1.93 16.08
N GLU A 65 -16.55 2.87 16.98
CA GLU A 65 -16.60 4.30 16.70
C GLU A 65 -15.53 4.70 15.66
N MET A 66 -14.29 4.20 15.82
CA MET A 66 -13.22 4.47 14.87
C MET A 66 -13.54 3.92 13.47
N GLU A 67 -14.09 2.72 13.38
CA GLU A 67 -14.48 2.11 12.10
C GLU A 67 -15.62 2.87 11.42
N LEU A 68 -16.56 3.41 12.20
CA LEU A 68 -17.59 4.29 11.66
C LEU A 68 -16.98 5.56 11.06
N ARG A 69 -16.05 6.20 11.78
CA ARG A 69 -15.38 7.41 11.29
C ARG A 69 -14.48 7.14 10.08
N GLU A 70 -13.76 6.02 10.07
CA GLU A 70 -12.98 5.55 8.91
C GLU A 70 -13.87 5.38 7.67
N ARG A 71 -15.05 4.79 7.81
CA ARG A 71 -16.00 4.60 6.70
C ARG A 71 -16.51 5.94 6.16
N GLN A 72 -16.78 6.91 7.02
CA GLN A 72 -17.18 8.27 6.59
C GLN A 72 -16.07 8.92 5.77
N LEU A 73 -14.84 8.92 6.28
CA LEU A 73 -13.67 9.49 5.59
C LEU A 73 -13.41 8.82 4.24
N LEU A 74 -13.54 7.49 4.16
CA LEU A 74 -13.41 6.75 2.90
C LEU A 74 -14.52 7.11 1.93
N ALA A 75 -15.79 7.15 2.37
CA ALA A 75 -16.91 7.52 1.50
C ALA A 75 -16.73 8.90 0.84
N GLU A 76 -16.09 9.84 1.54
CA GLU A 76 -15.86 11.20 1.06
C GLU A 76 -14.57 11.38 0.25
N HIS A 77 -13.51 10.63 0.57
CA HIS A 77 -12.15 10.97 0.09
C HIS A 77 -11.41 9.83 -0.62
N GLU A 78 -11.91 8.60 -0.59
CA GLU A 78 -11.25 7.42 -1.15
C GLU A 78 -10.80 7.64 -2.59
N GLN A 79 -11.69 8.14 -3.46
CA GLN A 79 -11.38 8.33 -4.88
C GLN A 79 -10.24 9.33 -5.10
N ARG A 80 -10.18 10.38 -4.28
CA ARG A 80 -9.10 11.37 -4.34
C ARG A 80 -7.77 10.75 -3.93
N TRP A 81 -7.75 9.97 -2.85
CA TRP A 81 -6.54 9.32 -2.34
C TRP A 81 -6.05 8.19 -3.24
N LEU A 82 -6.96 7.46 -3.88
CA LEU A 82 -6.66 6.36 -4.80
C LEU A 82 -6.21 6.84 -6.19
N ARG A 83 -6.59 8.04 -6.60
CA ARG A 83 -6.33 8.58 -7.96
C ARG A 83 -4.90 8.32 -8.48
N PRO A 84 -3.82 8.48 -7.70
CA PRO A 84 -2.45 8.22 -8.18
C PRO A 84 -2.16 6.76 -8.54
N LEU A 85 -2.95 5.81 -8.04
CA LEU A 85 -2.78 4.36 -8.22
C LEU A 85 -3.81 3.76 -9.17
N ARG A 86 -4.94 4.46 -9.36
CA ARG A 86 -6.12 3.94 -10.05
C ARG A 86 -5.87 3.41 -11.47
N PRO A 87 -4.92 3.94 -12.28
CA PRO A 87 -4.65 3.37 -13.60
C PRO A 87 -4.22 1.90 -13.58
N TRP A 88 -3.66 1.40 -12.47
CA TRP A 88 -3.07 0.06 -12.39
C TRP A 88 -3.73 -0.86 -11.36
N VAL A 89 -4.39 -0.30 -10.34
CA VAL A 89 -4.97 -1.09 -9.25
C VAL A 89 -6.46 -1.34 -9.51
N ARG A 90 -6.89 -2.61 -9.45
CA ARG A 90 -8.27 -3.03 -9.70
C ARG A 90 -9.11 -3.11 -8.43
N GLU A 91 -8.53 -3.63 -7.35
CA GLU A 91 -9.08 -3.67 -6.00
C GLU A 91 -8.01 -3.22 -5.01
N TRP A 92 -8.43 -2.59 -3.93
CA TRP A 92 -7.53 -2.05 -2.92
C TRP A 92 -8.16 -2.10 -1.54
N GLN A 93 -7.31 -2.04 -0.50
CA GLN A 93 -7.77 -1.76 0.86
C GLN A 93 -6.79 -0.80 1.53
N PHE A 94 -7.34 0.13 2.30
CA PHE A 94 -6.56 1.04 3.12
C PHE A 94 -6.21 0.40 4.46
N HIS A 95 -4.94 0.49 4.84
CA HIS A 95 -4.43 0.15 6.15
C HIS A 95 -3.46 1.24 6.60
N ARG A 96 -3.55 1.65 7.88
CA ARG A 96 -2.74 2.73 8.48
C ARG A 96 -2.68 4.01 7.61
N GLY A 97 -3.77 4.31 6.89
CA GLY A 97 -3.92 5.50 6.05
C GLY A 97 -3.41 5.38 4.59
N PHE A 98 -2.92 4.21 4.19
CA PHE A 98 -2.35 3.97 2.86
C PHE A 98 -2.94 2.74 2.20
N VAL A 99 -2.84 2.66 0.87
CA VAL A 99 -3.21 1.45 0.14
C VAL A 99 -2.10 0.42 0.38
N GLU A 100 -2.36 -0.55 1.25
CA GLU A 100 -1.41 -1.62 1.58
C GLU A 100 -1.80 -2.96 0.93
N ARG A 101 -3.08 -3.17 0.62
CA ARG A 101 -3.54 -4.33 -0.17
C ARG A 101 -3.94 -3.89 -1.56
N VAL A 102 -3.45 -4.60 -2.58
CA VAL A 102 -3.79 -4.35 -3.98
C VAL A 102 -4.09 -5.65 -4.73
N ARG A 103 -5.03 -5.57 -5.67
CA ARG A 103 -5.11 -6.50 -6.81
C ARG A 103 -4.67 -5.77 -8.07
N ILE A 104 -3.65 -6.32 -8.74
CA ILE A 104 -3.02 -5.73 -9.91
C ILE A 104 -2.70 -6.84 -10.93
N PRO A 105 -3.04 -6.71 -12.22
CA PRO A 105 -2.59 -7.62 -13.26
C PRO A 105 -1.07 -7.72 -13.31
N ALA A 106 -0.53 -8.93 -13.45
CA ALA A 106 0.92 -9.17 -13.43
C ALA A 106 1.66 -8.37 -14.51
N GLU A 107 1.08 -8.29 -15.72
CA GLU A 107 1.56 -7.44 -16.83
C GLU A 107 1.86 -6.01 -16.38
N TRP A 108 0.94 -5.40 -15.64
CA TRP A 108 1.09 -4.02 -15.19
C TRP A 108 2.10 -3.91 -14.07
N ALA A 109 2.14 -4.88 -13.16
CA ALA A 109 3.09 -4.88 -12.06
C ALA A 109 4.55 -4.90 -12.55
N VAL A 110 4.85 -5.67 -13.60
CA VAL A 110 6.20 -5.75 -14.19
C VAL A 110 6.48 -4.65 -15.23
N GLY A 111 5.42 -4.08 -15.84
CA GLY A 111 5.51 -3.07 -16.89
C GLY A 111 5.18 -1.65 -16.43
N ALA A 112 4.08 -1.11 -16.97
CA ALA A 112 3.69 0.30 -16.83
C ALA A 112 3.26 0.69 -15.39
N GLY A 113 2.79 -0.27 -14.61
CA GLY A 113 2.33 -0.11 -13.23
C GLY A 113 3.39 -0.40 -12.16
N ARG A 114 4.65 -0.69 -12.54
CA ARG A 114 5.75 -0.94 -11.59
C ARG A 114 5.93 0.17 -10.55
N GLY A 115 5.54 1.40 -10.88
CA GLY A 115 5.61 2.55 -10.00
C GLY A 115 4.61 2.51 -8.83
N VAL A 116 3.63 1.60 -8.81
CA VAL A 116 2.68 1.46 -7.69
C VAL A 116 3.41 1.25 -6.37
N PHE A 117 4.44 0.40 -6.35
CA PHE A 117 5.25 0.09 -5.16
C PHE A 117 6.11 1.27 -4.67
N GLN A 118 6.25 2.32 -5.48
CA GLN A 118 6.96 3.56 -5.13
C GLN A 118 6.01 4.70 -4.75
N ARG A 119 4.69 4.46 -4.77
CA ARG A 119 3.65 5.46 -4.49
C ARG A 119 2.86 5.14 -3.22
N THR A 120 2.91 3.90 -2.75
CA THR A 120 2.22 3.46 -1.54
C THR A 120 2.94 2.25 -0.94
N PRO A 121 2.95 2.09 0.40
CA PRO A 121 3.55 0.94 1.08
C PRO A 121 2.73 -0.34 0.87
N VAL A 122 2.80 -0.96 -0.31
CA VAL A 122 2.09 -2.22 -0.57
C VAL A 122 2.68 -3.34 0.29
N ARG A 123 1.81 -4.06 1.02
CA ARG A 123 2.13 -5.17 1.92
C ARG A 123 1.46 -6.47 1.51
N HIS A 124 0.37 -6.40 0.77
CA HIS A 124 -0.37 -7.55 0.29
C HIS A 124 -0.70 -7.37 -1.19
N ALA A 125 -0.20 -8.25 -2.04
CA ALA A 125 -0.45 -8.18 -3.48
C ALA A 125 -1.13 -9.45 -3.97
N ARG A 126 -2.23 -9.28 -4.70
CA ARG A 126 -2.79 -10.34 -5.56
C ARG A 126 -2.46 -10.03 -7.00
N PHE A 127 -1.81 -10.97 -7.69
CA PHE A 127 -1.59 -10.88 -9.13
C PHE A 127 -2.51 -11.83 -9.88
N ASN A 128 -3.18 -11.33 -10.90
CA ASN A 128 -3.88 -12.14 -11.91
C ASN A 128 -3.08 -12.15 -13.21
N GLU A 129 -3.34 -13.15 -14.06
CA GLU A 129 -2.70 -13.34 -15.37
C GLU A 129 -1.16 -13.47 -15.25
N ALA A 130 -0.71 -14.11 -14.16
CA ALA A 130 0.69 -14.18 -13.77
C ALA A 130 1.46 -15.40 -14.33
N THR A 131 0.77 -16.36 -14.97
CA THR A 131 1.31 -17.68 -15.35
C THR A 131 2.67 -17.61 -16.06
N TYR A 132 2.83 -16.67 -17.00
CA TYR A 132 4.06 -16.50 -17.78
C TYR A 132 5.00 -15.41 -17.24
N LEU A 133 4.59 -14.72 -16.18
CA LEU A 133 5.31 -13.56 -15.61
C LEU A 133 5.85 -13.86 -14.21
N ILE A 134 5.78 -15.11 -13.73
CA ILE A 134 6.27 -15.46 -12.39
C ILE A 134 7.76 -15.14 -12.24
N GLY A 135 8.57 -15.37 -13.29
CA GLY A 135 9.98 -15.00 -13.29
C GLY A 135 10.21 -13.50 -13.13
N ASP A 136 9.46 -12.69 -13.90
CA ASP A 136 9.57 -11.23 -13.85
C ASP A 136 9.06 -10.66 -12.52
N LEU A 137 7.97 -11.21 -11.99
CA LEU A 137 7.47 -10.88 -10.66
C LEU A 137 8.52 -11.24 -9.60
N ALA A 138 9.13 -12.42 -9.66
CA ALA A 138 10.18 -12.82 -8.72
C ALA A 138 11.39 -11.87 -8.75
N ALA A 139 11.66 -11.21 -9.88
CA ALA A 139 12.74 -10.24 -10.03
C ALA A 139 12.34 -8.79 -9.65
N LEU A 140 11.09 -8.55 -9.25
CA LEU A 140 10.57 -7.20 -9.04
C LEU A 140 10.95 -6.66 -7.65
N PRO A 141 11.78 -5.59 -7.54
CA PRO A 141 12.20 -5.04 -6.24
C PRO A 141 11.05 -4.53 -5.38
N GLY A 142 9.93 -4.13 -6.01
CA GLY A 142 8.73 -3.68 -5.33
C GLY A 142 8.08 -4.73 -4.42
N LEU A 143 8.46 -6.01 -4.54
CA LEU A 143 7.94 -7.07 -3.67
C LEU A 143 8.65 -7.16 -2.30
N ALA A 144 9.76 -6.43 -2.10
CA ALA A 144 10.65 -6.51 -0.92
C ALA A 144 9.96 -6.35 0.44
N TRP A 145 8.80 -5.69 0.45
CA TRP A 145 8.00 -5.41 1.65
C TRP A 145 6.68 -6.17 1.72
N LEU A 146 6.41 -7.08 0.78
CA LEU A 146 5.21 -7.91 0.84
C LEU A 146 5.29 -8.89 2.01
N ARG A 147 4.17 -8.98 2.73
CA ARG A 147 3.88 -10.01 3.74
C ARG A 147 2.97 -11.10 3.19
N SER A 148 2.13 -10.76 2.21
CA SER A 148 1.32 -11.76 1.49
C SER A 148 1.37 -11.53 -0.01
N LEU A 149 1.49 -12.64 -0.73
CA LEU A 149 1.47 -12.74 -2.17
C LEU A 149 0.38 -13.74 -2.52
N ASP A 150 -0.61 -13.34 -3.30
CA ASP A 150 -1.70 -14.21 -3.71
C ASP A 150 -1.63 -14.40 -5.23
N LEU A 151 -1.38 -15.64 -5.62
CA LEU A 151 -1.33 -16.10 -7.01
C LEU A 151 -2.47 -17.06 -7.33
N GLY A 152 -3.52 -17.07 -6.51
CA GLY A 152 -4.72 -17.84 -6.73
C GLY A 152 -5.34 -17.54 -8.09
N HIS A 153 -5.96 -18.56 -8.69
CA HIS A 153 -6.63 -18.47 -10.00
C HIS A 153 -5.70 -18.14 -11.20
N ASN A 154 -4.39 -18.39 -11.10
CA ASN A 154 -3.44 -18.30 -12.21
C ASN A 154 -3.10 -19.67 -12.87
N LEU A 155 -3.87 -20.73 -12.55
CA LEU A 155 -3.66 -22.10 -13.07
C LEU A 155 -2.21 -22.58 -12.92
N LEU A 156 -1.56 -22.22 -11.81
CA LEU A 156 -0.15 -22.52 -11.58
C LEU A 156 0.04 -23.97 -11.13
N THR A 157 1.16 -24.54 -11.57
CA THR A 157 1.72 -25.78 -11.02
C THR A 157 2.92 -25.45 -10.12
N ALA A 158 3.37 -26.41 -9.31
CA ALA A 158 4.53 -26.20 -8.44
C ALA A 158 5.79 -25.74 -9.20
N GLY A 159 6.00 -26.24 -10.43
CA GLY A 159 7.15 -25.84 -11.26
C GLY A 159 7.13 -24.36 -11.65
N HIS A 160 5.96 -23.73 -11.76
CA HIS A 160 5.86 -22.29 -12.04
C HIS A 160 6.35 -21.44 -10.87
N LEU A 161 6.34 -21.95 -9.63
CA LEU A 161 6.70 -21.20 -8.43
C LEU A 161 8.20 -21.23 -8.14
N GLU A 162 8.98 -22.06 -8.84
CA GLU A 162 10.44 -22.16 -8.64
C GLU A 162 11.14 -20.79 -8.64
N PRO A 163 10.84 -19.84 -9.57
CA PRO A 163 11.48 -18.53 -9.56
C PRO A 163 11.24 -17.74 -8.27
N LEU A 164 10.06 -17.87 -7.65
CA LEU A 164 9.71 -17.15 -6.41
C LEU A 164 10.54 -17.65 -5.24
N THR A 165 10.87 -18.94 -5.20
CA THR A 165 11.72 -19.53 -4.14
C THR A 165 13.14 -18.97 -4.15
N ARG A 166 13.57 -18.40 -5.27
CA ARG A 166 14.91 -17.83 -5.48
C ARG A 166 14.91 -16.30 -5.48
N SER A 167 13.75 -15.68 -5.27
CA SER A 167 13.63 -14.22 -5.27
C SER A 167 14.32 -13.60 -4.05
N PRO A 168 15.22 -12.62 -4.22
CA PRO A 168 15.78 -11.87 -3.09
C PRO A 168 14.75 -10.91 -2.47
N TYR A 169 13.62 -10.67 -3.13
CA TYR A 169 12.61 -9.69 -2.73
C TYR A 169 11.44 -10.30 -1.95
N LEU A 170 11.42 -11.61 -1.72
CA LEU A 170 10.33 -12.28 -0.98
C LEU A 170 10.75 -12.72 0.42
N ALA A 171 11.88 -12.23 0.94
CA ALA A 171 12.40 -12.61 2.25
C ALA A 171 11.48 -12.29 3.44
N ARG A 172 10.51 -11.38 3.27
CA ARG A 172 9.54 -10.97 4.30
C ARG A 172 8.16 -11.61 4.11
N LEU A 173 8.03 -12.50 3.14
CA LEU A 173 6.75 -13.12 2.80
C LEU A 173 6.35 -14.12 3.89
N GLU A 174 5.15 -13.94 4.43
CA GLU A 174 4.58 -14.79 5.48
C GLU A 174 3.50 -15.71 4.91
N THR A 175 2.89 -15.34 3.78
CA THR A 175 1.82 -16.11 3.13
C THR A 175 1.94 -16.05 1.61
N LEU A 176 1.88 -17.22 0.96
CA LEU A 176 1.85 -17.42 -0.49
C LEU A 176 0.57 -18.17 -0.90
#